data_AF-A0A914MVS2-F1
#
_entry.id   AF-A0A914MVS2-F1
#
_cell.length_a   1.000
_cell.length_b   1.000
_cell.length_c   1.000
_cell.angle_alpha   90.00
_cell.angle_beta   90.00
_cell.angle_gamma   90.00
#
_symmetry.space_group_name_H-M   'P 1'
#
loop_
_entity.id
_entity.type
_entity.pdbx_description
1 polymer ?
#
loop_
_entity_poly.entity_id
_entity_poly.type
_entity_poly.pdbx_seq_one_letter_code
_entity_poly.pdbx_strand_id
1 'polypeptide(L)'
;MEQELNKFDKLRVNPDSFEKIKNLHENLYYGAVKALLGQLGKLHFKQLPEYERLKLAKCLDKIENRYDLVSPAKCLIQSRDRLILLLKEENKLKDQIYFNFDEEKEILKNNEVIVTFGGIKVAQKLPSKRMEKLKRAELKASLF
;
A
#
# COMPACT_ATOMS: atom_id res chain seq x y z
N MET A 1 35.52 49.17 7.22
CA MET A 1 34.25 48.55 6.78
C MET A 1 33.97 48.83 5.30
N GLU A 2 34.19 50.06 4.80
CA GLU A 2 33.99 50.40 3.36
C GLU A 2 34.87 49.62 2.37
N GLN A 3 36.14 49.34 2.69
CA GLN A 3 37.02 48.58 1.79
C GLN A 3 36.61 47.12 1.58
N GLU A 4 35.90 46.51 2.53
CA GLU A 4 35.41 45.13 2.43
C GLU A 4 34.16 45.02 1.53
N LEU A 5 33.32 46.06 1.50
CA LEU A 5 32.13 46.13 0.65
C LEU A 5 32.46 46.32 -0.84
N ASN A 6 33.52 47.08 -1.16
CA ASN A 6 33.97 47.29 -2.55
C ASN A 6 34.46 46.01 -3.26
N LYS A 7 34.77 44.93 -2.52
CA LYS A 7 35.11 43.63 -3.12
C LYS A 7 33.89 42.98 -3.79
N PHE A 8 32.69 43.27 -3.32
CA PHE A 8 31.44 42.72 -3.84
C PHE A 8 30.89 43.51 -5.03
N ASP A 9 31.35 44.74 -5.27
CA ASP A 9 30.94 45.53 -6.44
C ASP A 9 31.32 44.84 -7.76
N LYS A 10 32.43 44.08 -7.78
CA LYS A 10 32.83 43.26 -8.94
C LYS A 10 31.96 42.02 -9.13
N LEU A 11 31.21 41.59 -8.10
CA LEU A 11 30.26 40.49 -8.13
C LEU A 11 28.84 40.96 -8.43
N ARG A 12 28.63 42.29 -8.49
CA ARG A 12 27.31 42.87 -8.72
C ARG A 12 26.89 42.65 -10.16
N VAL A 13 25.93 41.75 -10.34
CA VAL A 13 25.40 41.41 -11.65
C VAL A 13 24.52 42.56 -12.14
N ASN A 14 24.63 42.93 -13.43
CA ASN A 14 23.73 43.93 -14.00
C ASN A 14 22.27 43.39 -14.02
N PRO A 15 21.24 44.26 -13.99
CA PRO A 15 19.84 43.82 -13.90
C PRO A 15 19.45 42.82 -14.99
N ASP A 16 19.90 43.02 -16.22
CA ASP A 16 19.59 42.13 -17.35
C ASP A 16 20.19 40.72 -17.18
N SER A 17 21.42 40.64 -16.67
CA SER A 17 22.06 39.35 -16.42
C SER A 17 21.49 38.69 -15.18
N PHE A 18 21.05 39.46 -14.17
CA PHE A 18 20.35 38.91 -13.03
C PHE A 18 19.06 38.22 -13.47
N GLU A 19 18.26 38.86 -14.32
CA GLU A 19 17.02 38.27 -14.81
C GLU A 19 17.28 37.00 -15.65
N LYS A 20 18.36 36.99 -16.45
CA LYS A 20 18.79 35.77 -17.17
C LYS A 20 19.18 34.64 -16.22
N ILE A 21 19.97 34.92 -15.18
CA ILE A 21 20.39 33.94 -14.19
C ILE A 21 19.18 33.42 -13.41
N LYS A 22 18.26 34.31 -13.03
CA LYS A 22 17.02 33.96 -12.35
C LYS A 22 16.16 33.01 -13.20
N ASN A 23 15.90 33.35 -14.45
CA ASN A 23 15.14 32.50 -15.36
C ASN A 23 15.82 31.15 -15.60
N LEU A 24 17.15 31.13 -15.71
CA LEU A 24 17.92 29.88 -15.81
C LEU A 24 17.73 29.02 -14.54
N HIS A 25 17.90 29.63 -13.37
CA HIS A 25 17.76 28.95 -12.09
C HIS A 25 16.35 28.39 -11.89
N GLU A 26 15.31 29.17 -12.22
CA GLU A 26 13.92 28.71 -12.15
C GLU A 26 13.71 27.50 -13.05
N ASN A 27 14.12 27.57 -14.33
CA ASN A 27 13.98 26.44 -15.25
C ASN A 27 14.72 25.18 -14.76
N LEU A 28 15.94 25.34 -14.22
CA LEU A 28 16.69 24.23 -13.62
C LEU A 28 15.97 23.64 -12.40
N TYR A 29 15.44 24.49 -11.52
CA TYR A 29 14.69 24.09 -10.34
C TYR A 29 13.45 23.28 -10.73
N TYR A 30 12.61 23.82 -11.63
CA TYR A 30 11.40 23.12 -12.09
C TYR A 30 11.74 21.79 -12.78
N GLY A 31 12.79 21.76 -13.61
CA GLY A 31 13.25 20.55 -14.27
C GLY A 31 13.69 19.47 -13.27
N ALA A 32 14.50 19.84 -12.28
CA ALA A 32 15.00 18.92 -11.26
C ALA A 32 13.88 18.34 -10.39
N VAL A 33 12.97 19.19 -9.89
CA VAL A 33 11.85 18.74 -9.05
C VAL A 33 10.90 17.84 -9.85
N LYS A 34 10.63 18.16 -11.12
CA LYS A 34 9.81 17.30 -11.99
C LYS A 34 10.44 15.94 -12.24
N ALA A 35 11.74 15.89 -12.48
CA ALA A 35 12.44 14.62 -12.65
C ALA A 35 12.32 13.76 -11.38
N LEU A 36 12.47 14.36 -10.20
CA LEU A 36 12.29 13.67 -8.93
C LEU A 36 10.86 13.15 -8.76
N LEU A 37 9.85 14.00 -8.99
CA LEU A 37 8.43 13.61 -8.94
C LEU A 37 8.13 12.48 -9.94
N GLY A 38 8.71 12.52 -11.13
CA GLY A 38 8.58 11.48 -12.14
C GLY A 38 9.17 10.14 -11.69
N GLN A 39 10.35 10.15 -11.06
CA GLN A 39 10.96 8.92 -10.54
C GLN A 39 10.18 8.35 -9.35
N LEU A 40 9.78 9.21 -8.40
CA LEU A 40 8.92 8.81 -7.28
C LEU A 40 7.59 8.25 -7.78
N GLY A 41 6.98 8.94 -8.75
CA GLY A 41 5.74 8.50 -9.38
C GLY A 41 5.88 7.15 -10.08
N LYS A 42 6.97 6.92 -10.81
CA LYS A 42 7.25 5.62 -11.46
C LYS A 42 7.39 4.49 -10.45
N LEU A 43 8.10 4.72 -9.35
CA LEU A 43 8.24 3.72 -8.28
C LEU A 43 6.89 3.41 -7.62
N HIS A 44 6.15 4.46 -7.25
CA HIS A 44 4.82 4.35 -6.66
C HIS A 44 3.82 3.64 -7.59
N PHE A 45 3.81 4.01 -8.88
CA PHE A 45 2.90 3.43 -9.89
C PHE A 45 3.03 1.91 -10.02
N LYS A 46 4.25 1.38 -9.88
CA LYS A 46 4.49 -0.08 -9.91
C LYS A 46 3.86 -0.82 -8.73
N GLN A 47 3.73 -0.16 -7.58
CA GLN A 47 3.16 -0.73 -6.36
C GLN A 47 1.63 -0.68 -6.33
N LEU A 48 1.02 0.16 -7.17
CA LEU A 48 -0.43 0.33 -7.22
C LEU A 48 -1.12 -0.87 -7.91
N PRO A 49 -2.33 -1.24 -7.48
CA PRO A 49 -3.22 -2.10 -8.26
C PRO A 49 -3.69 -1.37 -9.52
N GLU A 50 -4.12 -2.14 -10.53
CA GLU A 50 -4.47 -1.62 -11.87
C GLU A 50 -5.48 -0.46 -11.84
N TYR A 51 -6.52 -0.59 -11.03
CA TYR A 51 -7.54 0.44 -10.89
C TYR A 51 -6.99 1.76 -10.33
N GLU A 52 -6.06 1.71 -9.37
CA GLU A 52 -5.43 2.90 -8.81
C GLU A 52 -4.38 3.51 -9.74
N ARG A 53 -3.71 2.69 -10.57
CA ARG A 53 -2.85 3.18 -11.66
C ARG A 53 -3.64 4.06 -12.64
N LEU A 54 -4.82 3.60 -13.06
CA LEU A 54 -5.68 4.36 -13.97
C LEU A 54 -6.08 5.71 -13.37
N LYS A 55 -6.43 5.74 -12.08
CA LYS A 55 -6.78 6.99 -11.38
C LYS A 55 -5.59 7.94 -11.30
N LEU A 56 -4.41 7.43 -10.98
CA LEU A 56 -3.20 8.24 -10.92
C LEU A 56 -2.86 8.83 -12.29
N ALA A 57 -2.90 8.01 -13.35
CA ALA A 57 -2.68 8.46 -14.73
C ALA A 57 -3.66 9.59 -15.12
N LYS A 58 -4.97 9.37 -14.92
CA LYS A 58 -6.00 10.39 -15.18
C LYS A 58 -5.84 11.67 -14.37
N CYS A 59 -5.25 11.60 -13.18
CA CYS A 59 -4.95 12.79 -12.38
C CYS A 59 -3.79 13.58 -12.99
N LEU A 60 -2.73 12.89 -13.39
CA LEU A 60 -1.54 13.50 -13.99
C LEU A 60 -1.80 14.06 -15.40
N ASP A 61 -2.65 13.41 -16.20
CA ASP A 61 -2.97 13.83 -17.58
C ASP A 61 -3.68 15.19 -17.65
N LYS A 62 -4.28 15.66 -16.56
CA LYS A 62 -4.98 16.96 -16.49
C LYS A 62 -4.04 18.15 -16.29
N ILE A 63 -2.75 17.90 -16.11
CA ILE A 63 -1.79 18.92 -15.71
C ILE A 63 -1.12 19.50 -16.96
N GLU A 64 -1.59 20.66 -17.40
CA GLU A 64 -1.09 21.33 -18.61
C GLU A 64 0.12 22.23 -18.34
N ASN A 65 0.19 22.83 -17.15
CA ASN A 65 1.21 23.83 -16.83
C ASN A 65 2.58 23.19 -16.57
N ARG A 66 3.58 23.62 -17.36
CA ARG A 66 4.97 23.13 -17.24
C ARG A 66 5.70 23.64 -16.00
N TYR A 67 5.19 24.63 -15.30
CA TYR A 67 5.76 25.14 -14.06
C TYR A 67 4.96 24.72 -12.82
N ASP A 68 3.92 23.91 -12.98
CA ASP A 68 3.17 23.37 -11.85
C ASP A 68 3.90 22.17 -11.24
N LEU A 69 4.29 22.32 -9.97
CA LEU A 69 4.87 21.27 -9.14
C LEU A 69 3.87 20.74 -8.10
N VAL A 70 2.82 21.50 -7.81
CA VAL A 70 1.88 21.22 -6.73
C VAL A 70 0.87 20.17 -7.18
N SER A 71 0.29 20.31 -8.37
CA SER A 71 -0.72 19.37 -8.86
C SER A 71 -0.17 17.94 -9.04
N PRO A 72 1.02 17.73 -9.64
CA PRO A 72 1.59 16.38 -9.75
C PRO A 72 1.87 15.78 -8.38
N ALA A 73 2.44 16.57 -7.45
CA ALA A 73 2.69 16.13 -6.08
C ALA A 73 1.39 15.73 -5.37
N LYS A 74 0.33 16.53 -5.51
CA LYS A 74 -0.99 16.23 -4.93
C LYS A 74 -1.56 14.92 -5.47
N CYS A 75 -1.48 14.67 -6.78
CA CYS A 75 -1.90 13.40 -7.38
C CYS A 75 -1.16 12.20 -6.77
N LEU A 76 0.16 12.33 -6.58
CA LEU A 76 0.98 11.28 -5.98
C LEU A 76 0.61 11.01 -4.52
N ILE A 77 0.47 12.06 -3.70
CA ILE A 77 0.08 11.92 -2.29
C ILE A 77 -1.31 11.28 -2.16
N GLN A 78 -2.30 11.75 -2.92
CA GLN A 78 -3.64 11.17 -2.90
C GLN A 78 -3.65 9.70 -3.32
N SER A 79 -2.83 9.33 -4.31
CA SER A 79 -2.69 7.94 -4.72
C SER A 79 -2.02 7.08 -3.64
N ARG A 80 -1.01 7.62 -2.96
CA ARG A 80 -0.37 6.97 -1.81
C ARG A 80 -1.34 6.75 -0.66
N ASP A 81 -2.15 7.73 -0.32
CA ASP A 81 -3.13 7.62 0.75
C ASP A 81 -4.17 6.53 0.45
N ARG A 82 -4.65 6.47 -0.81
CA ARG A 82 -5.55 5.39 -1.24
C ARG A 82 -4.89 4.01 -1.15
N LEU A 83 -3.61 3.89 -1.56
CA LEU A 83 -2.88 2.63 -1.41
C LEU A 83 -2.77 2.20 0.07
N ILE A 84 -2.47 3.14 0.97
CA ILE A 84 -2.39 2.86 2.41
C ILE A 84 -3.74 2.36 2.95
N LEU A 85 -4.85 2.95 2.50
CA LEU A 85 -6.19 2.50 2.91
C LEU A 85 -6.47 1.07 2.43
N LEU A 86 -6.17 0.74 1.17
CA LEU A 86 -6.33 -0.61 0.62
C LEU A 86 -5.51 -1.64 1.39
N LEU A 87 -4.25 -1.33 1.70
CA LEU A 87 -3.39 -2.22 2.49
C LEU A 87 -3.91 -2.43 3.91
N LYS A 88 -4.51 -1.40 4.53
CA LYS A 88 -5.13 -1.52 5.85
C LYS A 88 -6.38 -2.41 5.81
N GLU A 89 -7.20 -2.29 4.77
CA GLU A 89 -8.38 -3.14 4.57
C GLU A 89 -7.97 -4.59 4.35
N GLU A 90 -6.99 -4.85 3.49
CA GLU A 90 -6.45 -6.20 3.26
C GLU A 90 -5.88 -6.82 4.53
N ASN A 91 -5.15 -6.05 5.35
CA ASN A 91 -4.62 -6.55 6.62
C ASN A 91 -5.73 -6.83 7.62
N LYS A 92 -6.77 -5.97 7.70
CA LYS A 92 -7.93 -6.23 8.56
C LYS A 92 -8.68 -7.50 8.13
N LEU A 93 -8.82 -7.73 6.83
CA LEU A 93 -9.39 -8.96 6.27
C LEU A 93 -8.50 -10.16 6.58
N LYS A 94 -7.19 -10.06 6.44
CA LYS A 94 -6.24 -11.12 6.80
C LYS A 94 -6.27 -11.44 8.28
N ASP A 95 -6.32 -10.43 9.15
CA ASP A 95 -6.45 -10.63 10.59
C ASP A 95 -7.77 -11.35 10.89
N GLN A 96 -8.89 -10.92 10.31
CA GLN A 96 -10.17 -11.63 10.45
C GLN A 96 -10.11 -13.07 9.94
N ILE A 97 -9.44 -13.33 8.82
CA ILE A 97 -9.24 -14.68 8.29
C ILE A 97 -8.33 -15.49 9.22
N TYR A 98 -7.23 -14.92 9.75
CA TYR A 98 -6.33 -15.59 10.68
C TYR A 98 -7.07 -15.95 11.99
N PHE A 99 -7.88 -15.03 12.53
CA PHE A 99 -8.78 -15.31 13.65
C PHE A 99 -9.83 -16.39 13.32
N ASN A 100 -10.25 -16.54 12.06
CA ASN A 100 -11.19 -17.57 11.62
C ASN A 100 -10.52 -18.93 11.30
N PHE A 101 -9.19 -19.01 11.23
CA PHE A 101 -8.46 -20.25 10.89
C PHE A 101 -7.82 -20.95 12.10
N ASP A 102 -7.83 -20.35 13.29
CA ASP A 102 -7.27 -20.95 14.51
C ASP A 102 -8.25 -21.87 15.29
N GLU A 103 -9.46 -22.14 14.78
CA GLU A 103 -10.43 -23.05 15.43
C GLU A 103 -10.39 -24.52 14.93
N GLU A 104 -9.50 -24.88 14.01
CA GLU A 104 -9.53 -26.23 13.38
C GLU A 104 -8.44 -27.23 13.84
N LYS A 105 -7.62 -26.91 14.84
CA LYS A 105 -6.56 -27.83 15.28
C LYS A 105 -6.37 -27.90 16.79
N GLU A 106 -7.29 -28.59 17.48
CA GLU A 106 -7.09 -29.28 18.77
C GLU A 106 -8.48 -29.79 19.20
N ILE A 107 -8.84 -31.05 19.38
CA ILE A 107 -8.18 -32.19 20.04
C ILE A 107 -9.00 -33.44 19.66
N LEU A 108 -8.40 -34.40 18.96
CA LEU A 108 -8.89 -35.78 18.94
C LEU A 108 -8.28 -36.50 20.16
N LYS A 109 -8.71 -36.12 21.36
CA LYS A 109 -8.51 -36.90 22.58
C LYS A 109 -9.84 -37.03 23.29
N ASN A 110 -10.27 -38.27 23.39
CA ASN A 110 -11.33 -38.77 24.26
C ASN A 110 -12.78 -38.61 23.77
N ASN A 111 -13.12 -39.28 22.66
CA ASN A 111 -14.42 -39.92 22.39
C ASN A 111 -15.74 -39.15 22.65
N GLU A 112 -15.70 -37.83 22.72
CA GLU A 112 -16.87 -36.96 22.85
C GLU A 112 -16.91 -35.99 21.68
N VAL A 113 -18.05 -35.93 21.00
CA VAL A 113 -18.31 -34.91 19.98
C VAL A 113 -18.99 -33.75 20.71
N ILE A 114 -18.23 -32.67 20.88
CA ILE A 114 -18.75 -31.41 21.41
C ILE A 114 -19.30 -30.64 20.21
N VAL A 115 -20.62 -30.41 20.21
CA VAL A 115 -21.27 -29.58 19.19
C VAL A 115 -21.58 -28.23 19.81
N THR A 116 -21.11 -27.16 19.18
CA THR A 116 -21.29 -25.79 19.67
C THR A 116 -22.39 -25.11 18.87
N PHE A 117 -23.47 -24.70 19.53
CA PHE A 117 -24.53 -23.87 18.94
C PHE A 117 -24.53 -22.50 19.62
N GLY A 118 -24.20 -21.44 18.88
CA GLY A 118 -24.32 -20.07 19.37
C GLY A 118 -23.63 -19.80 20.72
N GLY A 119 -22.46 -20.39 20.96
CA GLY A 119 -21.71 -20.24 22.21
C GLY A 119 -22.08 -21.23 23.33
N ILE A 120 -23.06 -22.11 23.13
CA ILE A 120 -23.40 -23.18 24.08
C ILE A 120 -22.71 -24.48 23.66
N LYS A 121 -21.91 -25.07 24.56
CA LYS A 121 -21.26 -26.38 24.36
C LYS A 121 -22.20 -27.50 24.81
N VAL A 122 -22.61 -28.37 23.89
CA VAL A 122 -23.39 -29.57 24.20
C VAL A 122 -22.54 -30.81 23.89
N ALA A 123 -22.26 -31.61 24.90
CA ALA A 123 -21.60 -32.90 24.73
C ALA A 123 -22.66 -33.97 24.38
N GLN A 124 -22.55 -34.58 23.20
CA GLN A 124 -23.38 -35.73 22.82
C GLN A 124 -22.53 -36.98 22.69
N LYS A 125 -22.86 -38.01 23.47
CA LYS A 125 -22.24 -39.33 23.38
C LYS A 125 -22.79 -40.08 22.17
N LEU A 126 -21.97 -40.32 21.15
CA LEU A 126 -22.41 -41.01 19.94
C LEU A 126 -22.75 -42.49 20.24
N PRO A 127 -23.86 -43.03 19.69
CA PRO A 127 -24.19 -44.45 19.83
C PRO A 127 -23.24 -45.35 19.01
N SER A 128 -22.80 -46.43 19.65
CA SER A 128 -21.80 -47.42 19.20
C SER A 128 -21.91 -47.85 17.72
N LYS A 129 -23.13 -47.97 17.16
CA LYS A 129 -23.34 -48.40 15.76
C LYS A 129 -22.81 -47.43 14.70
N ARG A 130 -22.63 -46.13 15.02
CA ARG A 130 -22.12 -45.14 14.05
C ARG A 130 -20.58 -45.16 13.95
N MET A 131 -19.90 -45.65 14.99
CA MET A 131 -18.43 -45.80 15.04
C MET A 131 -17.89 -46.87 14.09
N GLU A 132 -18.60 -47.99 13.93
CA GLU A 132 -18.19 -49.07 13.02
C GLU A 132 -18.22 -48.66 11.55
N LYS A 133 -19.17 -47.79 11.16
CA LYS A 133 -19.26 -47.26 9.79
C LYS A 133 -18.11 -46.30 9.46
N LEU A 134 -17.66 -45.50 10.42
CA LEU A 134 -16.54 -44.56 10.25
C LEU A 134 -15.20 -45.30 10.18
N LYS A 135 -14.96 -46.30 11.05
CA LYS A 135 -13.74 -47.13 10.98
C LYS A 135 -13.61 -47.90 9.67
N ARG A 136 -14.72 -48.38 9.09
CA ARG A 136 -14.71 -49.04 7.76
C ARG A 136 -14.47 -48.07 6.61
N ALA A 137 -14.77 -46.78 6.77
CA ALA A 137 -14.52 -45.76 5.76
C ALA A 137 -13.04 -45.32 5.76
N GLU A 138 -12.43 -45.17 6.95
CA GLU A 138 -11.00 -44.87 7.08
C GLU A 138 -10.11 -45.98 6.52
N LEU A 139 -10.43 -47.26 6.78
CA LEU A 139 -9.67 -48.40 6.21
C LEU A 139 -9.72 -48.47 4.68
N LYS A 140 -10.77 -47.92 4.04
CA LYS A 140 -10.88 -47.87 2.57
C LYS A 140 -10.09 -46.70 1.96
N ALA A 141 -9.81 -45.65 2.73
CA ALA A 141 -9.08 -44.48 2.26
C ALA A 141 -7.54 -44.65 2.32
N SER A 142 -7.04 -45.66 3.04
CA SER A 142 -5.60 -45.97 3.13
C SER A 142 -5.11 -47.02 2.12
N LEU A 143 -5.98 -47.45 1.18
CA LEU A 143 -5.68 -48.47 0.17
C LEU A 143 -5.74 -47.94 -1.29
N PHE A 144 -5.70 -46.61 -1.47
CA PHE A 144 -5.48 -45.93 -2.74
C PHE A 144 -4.46 -44.81 -2.57
#